data_AF-A0A7C7X6P7-F1
#
_entry.id   AF-A0A7C7X6P7-F1
#
_cell.length_a   1.000
_cell.length_b   1.000
_cell.length_c   1.000
_cell.angle_alpha   90.00
_cell.angle_beta   90.00
_cell.angle_gamma   90.00
#
_symmetry.space_group_name_H-M   'P 1'
#
loop_
_entity.id
_entity.type
_entity.pdbx_description
1 polymer ?
#
loop_
_entity_poly.entity_id
_entity_poly.type
_entity_poly.pdbx_seq_one_letter_code
_entity_poly.pdbx_strand_id
1 'polypeptide(L)'
;MYPDIPALAIFLFVGAFSPGPNNLLASYSGFNFGIKKTLPLVYGVTFGFPIVLITVNSGLAIVFNKFPMFQEILKILGSGFLIYMAYKIAFGNKSDEKEIKNPAKFFNMIIFQFINPKAVLIAIITVSTFISQNENFVRDSIIVISFAIFFSFTSIMSWSLLGKFLQRFANNEIFLTKYNYTMSFLLIICVIMFYV
;
A
#
# COMPACT_ATOMS: atom_id res chain seq x y z
N MET A 1 19.46 -17.34 17.15
CA MET A 1 19.52 -15.90 16.82
C MET A 1 19.01 -15.75 15.40
N TYR A 2 18.19 -14.74 15.10
CA TYR A 2 17.72 -14.51 13.74
C TYR A 2 18.89 -13.96 12.89
N PRO A 3 19.28 -14.64 11.79
CA PRO A 3 20.58 -14.40 11.17
C PRO A 3 20.71 -13.04 10.48
N ASP A 4 19.61 -12.44 9.99
CA ASP A 4 19.70 -11.32 9.03
C ASP A 4 18.77 -10.15 9.34
N ILE A 5 18.74 -9.67 10.60
CA ILE A 5 17.93 -8.49 10.98
C ILE A 5 18.22 -7.26 10.10
N PRO A 6 19.50 -6.89 9.83
CA PRO A 6 19.78 -5.71 9.01
C PRO A 6 19.26 -5.82 7.57
N ALA A 7 19.42 -7.00 6.95
CA ALA A 7 18.95 -7.22 5.58
C ALA A 7 17.41 -7.19 5.50
N LEU A 8 16.73 -7.83 6.45
CA LEU A 8 15.27 -7.76 6.59
C LEU A 8 14.80 -6.31 6.74
N ALA A 9 15.45 -5.54 7.62
CA ALA A 9 15.10 -4.15 7.87
C ALA A 9 15.27 -3.27 6.63
N ILE A 10 16.40 -3.40 5.93
CA ILE A 10 16.67 -2.65 4.70
C ILE A 10 15.66 -3.03 3.61
N PHE A 11 15.40 -4.32 3.41
CA PHE A 11 14.46 -4.80 2.40
C PHE A 11 13.05 -4.25 2.65
N LEU A 12 12.54 -4.38 3.89
CA LEU A 12 11.21 -3.88 4.26
C LEU A 12 11.15 -2.35 4.24
N PHE A 13 12.22 -1.66 4.63
CA PHE A 13 12.31 -0.21 4.53
C PHE A 13 12.18 0.26 3.07
N VAL A 14 13.02 -0.27 2.18
CA VAL A 14 12.99 0.09 0.76
C VAL A 14 11.64 -0.27 0.15
N GLY A 15 11.13 -1.47 0.41
CA GLY A 15 9.84 -1.92 -0.10
C GLY A 15 8.68 -1.04 0.35
N ALA A 16 8.63 -0.72 1.65
CA ALA A 16 7.56 0.07 2.24
C ALA A 16 7.62 1.55 1.85
N PHE A 17 8.80 2.18 1.88
CA PHE A 17 8.95 3.63 1.68
C PHE A 17 9.01 4.04 0.21
N SER A 18 9.43 3.15 -0.70
CA SER A 18 9.45 3.45 -2.14
C SER A 18 8.06 3.87 -2.63
N PRO A 19 7.93 4.82 -3.56
CA PRO A 19 6.63 5.22 -4.10
C PRO A 19 5.83 4.02 -4.62
N GLY A 20 4.51 4.07 -4.47
CA GLY A 20 3.62 3.00 -4.90
C GLY A 20 2.17 3.30 -4.51
N PRO A 21 1.21 2.43 -4.89
CA PRO A 21 -0.21 2.71 -4.75
C PRO A 21 -0.64 3.12 -3.34
N ASN A 22 -0.27 2.35 -2.31
CA ASN A 22 -0.60 2.66 -0.92
C ASN A 22 -0.05 4.03 -0.47
N ASN A 23 1.19 4.35 -0.88
CA ASN A 23 1.90 5.57 -0.50
C ASN A 23 1.31 6.81 -1.18
N LEU A 24 0.95 6.70 -2.47
CA LEU A 24 0.29 7.75 -3.22
C LEU A 24 -1.11 8.03 -2.67
N LEU A 25 -1.88 6.98 -2.36
CA LEU A 25 -3.19 7.11 -1.71
C LEU A 25 -3.10 7.74 -0.32
N ALA A 26 -2.08 7.37 0.47
CA ALA A 26 -1.82 7.95 1.79
C ALA A 26 -1.49 9.45 1.70
N SER A 27 -0.59 9.83 0.77
CA SER A 27 -0.25 11.24 0.52
C SER A 27 -1.46 12.03 0.07
N TYR A 28 -2.19 11.55 -0.94
CA TYR A 28 -3.40 12.20 -1.40
C TYR A 28 -4.44 12.35 -0.28
N SER A 29 -4.64 11.32 0.53
CA SER A 29 -5.58 11.35 1.65
C SER A 29 -5.15 12.34 2.73
N GLY A 30 -3.86 12.36 3.09
CA GLY A 30 -3.31 13.31 4.05
C GLY A 30 -3.38 14.76 3.56
N PHE A 31 -3.20 14.98 2.25
CA PHE A 31 -3.33 16.28 1.60
C PHE A 31 -4.77 16.79 1.58
N ASN A 32 -5.74 15.96 1.20
CA ASN A 32 -7.13 16.42 0.98
C ASN A 32 -8.01 16.33 2.24
N PHE A 33 -7.82 15.30 3.07
CA PHE A 33 -8.71 15.01 4.19
C PHE A 33 -8.05 15.19 5.56
N GLY A 34 -6.73 15.34 5.61
CA GLY A 34 -5.95 15.45 6.83
C GLY A 34 -5.80 14.13 7.59
N ILE A 35 -4.83 14.10 8.52
CA ILE A 35 -4.34 12.86 9.16
C ILE A 35 -5.45 12.07 9.87
N LYS A 36 -6.36 12.72 10.61
CA LYS A 36 -7.44 12.02 11.34
C LYS A 36 -8.30 11.17 10.40
N LYS A 37 -8.68 11.73 9.24
CA LYS A 37 -9.49 11.01 8.24
C LYS A 37 -8.68 9.98 7.46
N THR A 38 -7.34 10.07 7.45
CA THR A 38 -6.43 9.12 6.80
C THR A 38 -6.12 7.88 7.65
N LEU A 39 -6.32 7.93 8.98
CA LEU A 39 -6.03 6.78 9.88
C LEU A 39 -6.64 5.44 9.46
N PRO A 40 -7.90 5.35 8.97
CA PRO A 40 -8.44 4.09 8.47
C PRO A 40 -7.61 3.48 7.33
N LEU A 41 -7.06 4.32 6.44
CA LEU A 41 -6.14 3.89 5.40
C LEU A 41 -4.84 3.37 6.02
N VAL A 42 -4.24 4.15 6.92
CA VAL A 42 -2.98 3.79 7.60
C VAL A 42 -3.08 2.41 8.25
N TYR A 43 -4.11 2.20 9.07
CA TYR A 43 -4.31 0.93 9.76
C TYR A 43 -4.68 -0.20 8.79
N GLY A 44 -5.47 0.08 7.75
CA GLY A 44 -5.85 -0.93 6.77
C GLY A 44 -4.64 -1.48 6.01
N VAL A 45 -3.67 -0.63 5.66
CA VAL A 45 -2.40 -1.08 5.07
C VAL A 45 -1.53 -1.79 6.12
N THR A 46 -1.41 -1.22 7.32
CA THR A 46 -0.56 -1.72 8.40
C THR A 46 -0.93 -3.13 8.84
N PHE A 47 -2.23 -3.45 8.93
CA PHE A 47 -2.70 -4.78 9.29
C PHE A 47 -2.97 -5.67 8.07
N GLY A 48 -3.32 -5.09 6.93
CA GLY A 48 -3.54 -5.85 5.69
C GLY A 48 -2.27 -6.52 5.19
N PHE A 49 -1.12 -5.85 5.24
CA PHE A 49 0.12 -6.41 4.71
C PHE A 49 0.63 -7.65 5.49
N PRO A 50 0.63 -7.64 6.84
CA PRO A 50 0.85 -8.85 7.64
C PRO A 50 -0.11 -9.99 7.33
N ILE A 51 -1.39 -9.70 7.04
CA ILE A 51 -2.35 -10.73 6.65
C ILE A 51 -1.93 -11.38 5.32
N VAL A 52 -1.44 -10.59 4.35
CA VAL A 52 -0.85 -11.14 3.11
C VAL A 52 0.37 -11.99 3.41
N LEU A 53 1.28 -11.55 4.30
CA LEU A 53 2.44 -12.34 4.71
C LEU A 53 2.04 -13.67 5.34
N ILE A 54 1.12 -13.67 6.29
CA ILE A 54 0.60 -14.90 6.93
C ILE A 54 -0.02 -15.82 5.87
N THR A 55 -0.77 -15.26 4.91
CA THR A 55 -1.35 -16.03 3.81
C THR A 55 -0.25 -16.68 2.96
N VAL A 56 0.76 -15.93 2.53
CA VAL A 56 1.87 -16.48 1.74
C VAL A 56 2.62 -17.56 2.55
N ASN A 57 2.85 -17.31 3.83
CA ASN A 57 3.58 -18.17 4.75
C ASN A 57 2.85 -19.48 5.09
N SER A 58 1.52 -19.51 5.04
CA SER A 58 0.72 -20.74 5.24
C SER A 58 0.73 -21.67 4.02
N GLY A 59 1.53 -21.36 2.99
CA GLY A 59 1.64 -22.16 1.78
C GLY A 59 0.67 -21.75 0.67
N LEU A 60 -0.11 -20.66 0.82
CA LEU A 60 -0.92 -20.14 -0.29
C LEU A 60 -0.06 -19.61 -1.45
N ALA A 61 1.25 -19.43 -1.29
CA ALA A 61 2.17 -19.25 -2.42
C ALA A 61 2.04 -20.40 -3.45
N ILE A 62 1.80 -21.63 -2.98
CA ILE A 62 1.55 -22.80 -3.82
C ILE A 62 0.21 -22.67 -4.54
N VAL A 63 -0.82 -22.14 -3.87
CA VAL A 63 -2.15 -21.89 -4.48
C VAL A 63 -2.03 -20.80 -5.54
N PHE A 64 -1.32 -19.72 -5.28
CA PHE A 64 -1.07 -18.67 -6.27
C PHE A 64 -0.30 -19.17 -7.50
N ASN A 65 0.70 -20.04 -7.32
CA ASN A 65 1.39 -20.70 -8.42
C ASN A 65 0.49 -21.70 -9.18
N LYS A 66 -0.44 -22.36 -8.49
CA LYS A 66 -1.33 -23.37 -9.08
C LYS A 66 -2.59 -22.77 -9.73
N PHE A 67 -3.01 -21.60 -9.28
CA PHE A 67 -4.18 -20.86 -9.78
C PHE A 67 -3.77 -19.44 -10.21
N PRO A 68 -2.93 -19.29 -11.26
CA PRO A 68 -2.50 -17.99 -11.77
C PRO A 68 -3.67 -17.09 -12.16
N MET A 69 -4.82 -17.68 -12.56
CA MET A 69 -6.05 -16.96 -12.87
C MET A 69 -6.58 -16.13 -11.67
N PHE A 70 -6.35 -16.58 -10.42
CA PHE A 70 -6.75 -15.83 -9.24
C PHE A 70 -5.90 -14.57 -9.05
N GLN A 71 -4.59 -14.66 -9.33
CA GLN A 71 -3.70 -13.49 -9.34
C GLN A 71 -4.11 -12.51 -10.44
N GLU A 72 -4.47 -13.02 -11.61
CA GLU A 72 -4.90 -12.19 -12.74
C GLU A 72 -6.21 -11.45 -12.45
N ILE A 73 -7.21 -12.12 -11.86
CA ILE A 73 -8.46 -11.49 -11.43
C ILE A 73 -8.19 -10.38 -10.40
N LEU A 74 -7.37 -10.67 -9.38
CA LEU A 74 -7.01 -9.66 -8.38
C LEU A 74 -6.27 -8.48 -9.02
N LYS A 75 -5.31 -8.74 -9.92
CA LYS A 75 -4.58 -7.71 -10.67
C LYS A 75 -5.52 -6.81 -11.47
N ILE A 76 -6.50 -7.38 -12.17
CA ILE A 76 -7.51 -6.65 -12.93
C ILE A 76 -8.40 -5.80 -12.01
N LEU A 77 -8.94 -6.39 -10.93
CA LEU A 77 -9.77 -5.68 -9.95
C LEU A 77 -9.01 -4.51 -9.30
N GLY A 78 -7.73 -4.71 -8.99
CA GLY A 78 -6.85 -3.66 -8.48
C GLY A 78 -6.56 -2.54 -9.43
N SER A 79 -6.31 -2.91 -10.69
CA SER A 79 -6.13 -1.96 -11.77
C SER A 79 -7.39 -1.10 -11.91
N GLY A 80 -8.57 -1.71 -11.94
CA GLY A 80 -9.85 -1.02 -11.96
C GLY A 80 -10.04 -0.08 -10.77
N PHE A 81 -9.74 -0.54 -9.56
CA PHE A 81 -9.80 0.29 -8.35
C PHE A 81 -8.84 1.49 -8.42
N LEU A 82 -7.59 1.28 -8.86
CA LEU A 82 -6.61 2.36 -8.96
C LEU A 82 -6.94 3.35 -10.07
N ILE A 83 -7.46 2.90 -11.20
CA ILE A 83 -7.96 3.78 -12.28
C ILE A 83 -9.14 4.59 -11.76
N TYR A 84 -10.10 3.96 -11.07
CA TYR A 84 -11.22 4.65 -10.43
C TYR A 84 -10.74 5.72 -9.45
N MET A 85 -9.72 5.40 -8.64
CA MET A 85 -9.11 6.34 -7.70
C MET A 85 -8.35 7.46 -8.42
N ALA A 86 -7.58 7.15 -9.45
CA ALA A 86 -6.88 8.14 -10.27
C ALA A 86 -7.86 9.12 -10.92
N TYR A 87 -8.99 8.63 -11.43
CA TYR A 87 -10.08 9.45 -11.96
C TYR A 87 -10.67 10.36 -10.87
N LYS A 88 -11.02 9.80 -9.71
CA LYS A 88 -11.53 10.57 -8.57
C LYS A 88 -10.55 11.64 -8.07
N ILE A 89 -9.25 11.35 -8.12
CA ILE A 89 -8.20 12.28 -7.71
C ILE A 89 -8.08 13.44 -8.72
N ALA A 90 -8.09 13.13 -10.03
CA ALA A 90 -7.94 14.13 -11.09
C ALA A 90 -9.18 15.02 -11.27
N PHE A 91 -10.38 14.45 -11.19
CA PHE A 91 -11.63 15.12 -11.55
C PHE A 91 -12.62 15.24 -10.38
N GLY A 92 -12.19 14.92 -9.15
CA GLY A 92 -12.99 15.13 -7.96
C GLY A 92 -13.26 16.62 -7.75
N ASN A 93 -14.45 17.07 -8.13
CA ASN A 93 -14.88 18.46 -8.01
C ASN A 93 -14.80 18.97 -6.56
N LYS A 94 -14.31 20.20 -6.39
CA LYS A 94 -14.46 21.00 -5.15
C LYS A 94 -15.88 21.57 -4.96
N SER A 95 -16.79 21.36 -5.92
CA SER A 95 -17.96 22.21 -6.16
C SER A 95 -19.27 21.75 -5.53
N ASP A 96 -19.27 20.77 -4.63
CA ASP A 96 -20.46 20.47 -3.83
C ASP A 96 -20.08 20.45 -2.35
N GLU A 97 -20.79 21.21 -1.52
CA GLU A 97 -20.77 21.19 -0.05
C GLU A 97 -21.15 19.81 0.56
N LYS A 98 -21.19 18.76 -0.25
CA LYS A 98 -21.30 17.38 0.21
C LYS A 98 -19.92 16.92 0.62
N GLU A 99 -19.73 16.70 1.93
CA GLU A 99 -18.54 16.10 2.52
C GLU A 99 -17.87 15.11 1.55
N ILE A 100 -16.72 15.49 0.99
CA ILE A 100 -15.92 14.55 0.20
C ILE A 100 -15.46 13.47 1.17
N LYS A 101 -16.20 12.36 1.23
CA LYS A 101 -15.91 11.24 2.11
C LYS A 101 -14.63 10.59 1.63
N ASN A 102 -13.68 10.41 2.56
CA ASN A 102 -12.43 9.71 2.25
C ASN A 102 -12.78 8.32 1.68
N PRO A 103 -12.46 8.03 0.41
CA PRO A 103 -12.81 6.77 -0.23
C PRO A 103 -12.08 5.56 0.38
N ALA A 104 -10.97 5.78 1.10
CA ALA A 104 -10.16 4.71 1.67
C ALA A 104 -10.67 4.28 3.05
N LYS A 105 -11.65 3.38 3.05
CA LYS A 105 -12.11 2.69 4.27
C LYS A 105 -11.10 1.60 4.69
N PHE A 106 -11.02 1.33 5.99
CA PHE A 106 -10.13 0.33 6.58
C PHE A 106 -10.18 -1.03 5.86
N PHE A 107 -11.38 -1.63 5.73
CA PHE A 107 -11.55 -2.93 5.07
C PHE A 107 -11.15 -2.92 3.59
N ASN A 108 -11.46 -1.84 2.87
CA ASN A 108 -11.06 -1.71 1.47
C ASN A 108 -9.54 -1.75 1.34
N MET A 109 -8.81 -1.14 2.27
CA MET A 109 -7.36 -1.12 2.26
C MET A 109 -6.72 -2.45 2.66
N ILE A 110 -7.39 -3.27 3.49
CA ILE A 110 -6.97 -4.66 3.74
C ILE A 110 -7.09 -5.47 2.46
N ILE A 111 -8.26 -5.46 1.82
CA ILE A 111 -8.50 -6.21 0.57
C ILE A 111 -7.52 -5.74 -0.52
N PHE A 112 -7.26 -4.43 -0.58
CA PHE A 112 -6.33 -3.87 -1.53
C PHE A 112 -4.89 -4.40 -1.37
N GLN A 113 -4.46 -4.89 -0.19
CA GLN A 113 -3.12 -5.47 -0.04
C GLN A 113 -2.94 -6.77 -0.84
N PHE A 114 -3.99 -7.58 -0.97
CA PHE A 114 -3.96 -8.81 -1.79
C PHE A 114 -3.94 -8.52 -3.29
N ILE A 115 -4.41 -7.35 -3.64
CA ILE A 115 -4.62 -6.89 -5.01
C ILE A 115 -3.43 -6.05 -5.50
N ASN A 116 -2.70 -5.44 -4.57
CA ASN A 116 -1.53 -4.62 -4.85
C ASN A 116 -0.32 -5.54 -5.14
N PRO A 117 0.10 -5.70 -6.41
CA PRO A 117 1.18 -6.63 -6.77
C PRO A 117 2.52 -6.21 -6.16
N LYS A 118 2.74 -4.94 -5.84
CA LYS A 118 3.91 -4.53 -5.05
C LYS A 118 3.88 -5.18 -3.66
N ALA A 119 2.74 -5.12 -2.97
CA ALA A 119 2.60 -5.73 -1.65
C ALA A 119 2.73 -7.26 -1.75
N VAL A 120 2.09 -7.90 -2.72
CA VAL A 120 2.19 -9.35 -2.94
C VAL A 120 3.63 -9.78 -3.24
N LEU A 121 4.34 -9.08 -4.13
CA LEU A 121 5.72 -9.40 -4.49
C LEU A 121 6.66 -9.25 -3.28
N ILE A 122 6.55 -8.15 -2.53
CA ILE A 122 7.33 -7.96 -1.31
C ILE A 122 7.01 -9.09 -0.32
N ALA A 123 5.74 -9.47 -0.15
CA ALA A 123 5.37 -10.56 0.75
C ALA A 123 5.98 -11.90 0.34
N ILE A 124 5.94 -12.26 -0.95
CA ILE A 124 6.55 -13.49 -1.48
C ILE A 124 8.05 -13.51 -1.21
N ILE A 125 8.77 -12.45 -1.60
CA ILE A 125 10.22 -12.35 -1.39
C ILE A 125 10.54 -12.39 0.12
N THR A 126 9.75 -11.68 0.93
CA THR A 126 9.93 -11.66 2.37
C THR A 126 9.81 -13.07 2.96
N VAL A 127 8.74 -13.81 2.65
CA VAL A 127 8.56 -15.16 3.16
C VAL A 127 9.65 -16.10 2.65
N SER A 128 9.99 -16.06 1.36
CA SER A 128 10.97 -16.99 0.76
C SER A 128 12.40 -16.76 1.24
N THR A 129 12.76 -15.51 1.56
CA THR A 129 14.14 -15.13 1.89
C THR A 129 14.37 -15.05 3.39
N PHE A 130 13.35 -14.67 4.17
CA PHE A 130 13.52 -14.26 5.57
C PHE A 130 12.77 -15.15 6.57
N ILE A 131 12.04 -16.19 6.13
CA ILE A 131 11.37 -17.14 7.03
C ILE A 131 11.91 -18.55 6.77
N SER A 132 12.50 -19.18 7.80
CA SER A 132 12.94 -20.58 7.74
C SER A 132 11.75 -21.53 7.67
N GLN A 133 11.84 -22.56 6.82
CA GLN A 133 10.81 -23.61 6.69
C GLN A 133 10.97 -24.77 7.69
N ASN A 134 12.01 -24.73 8.54
CA ASN A 134 12.36 -25.81 9.46
C ASN A 134 12.07 -25.39 10.92
N GLU A 135 12.89 -25.80 11.88
CA GLU A 135 12.67 -25.62 13.33
C GLU A 135 12.48 -24.16 13.78
N ASN A 136 12.92 -23.18 12.98
CA ASN A 136 12.86 -21.76 13.32
C ASN A 136 11.62 -21.04 12.77
N PHE A 137 10.71 -21.73 12.08
CA PHE A 137 9.58 -21.14 11.35
C PHE A 137 8.77 -20.14 12.19
N VAL A 138 8.34 -20.54 13.40
CA VAL A 138 7.49 -19.69 14.27
C VAL A 138 8.23 -18.43 14.70
N ARG A 139 9.49 -18.56 15.13
CA ARG A 139 10.32 -17.43 15.55
C ARG A 139 10.52 -16.43 14.41
N ASP A 140 10.93 -16.93 13.24
CA ASP A 140 11.24 -16.10 12.09
C ASP A 140 9.98 -15.40 11.57
N SER A 141 8.84 -16.09 11.57
CA SER A 141 7.53 -15.51 11.22
C SER A 141 7.14 -14.36 12.15
N ILE A 142 7.30 -14.53 13.47
CA ILE A 142 6.98 -13.47 14.45
C ILE A 142 7.86 -12.24 14.23
N ILE A 143 9.16 -12.44 14.00
CA ILE A 143 10.12 -11.34 13.76
C ILE A 143 9.75 -10.59 12.48
N VAL A 144 9.55 -11.31 11.38
CA VAL A 144 9.18 -10.74 10.08
C VAL A 144 7.86 -9.98 10.15
N ILE A 145 6.82 -10.55 10.76
CA ILE A 145 5.52 -9.90 10.91
C ILE A 145 5.63 -8.62 11.75
N SER A 146 6.41 -8.65 12.83
CA SER A 146 6.63 -7.48 13.68
C SER A 146 7.31 -6.34 12.91
N PHE A 147 8.35 -6.65 12.12
CA PHE A 147 9.02 -5.69 11.26
C PHE A 147 8.09 -5.16 10.15
N ALA A 148 7.29 -6.04 9.56
CA ALA A 148 6.32 -5.67 8.53
C ALA A 148 5.28 -4.68 9.04
N ILE A 149 4.75 -4.89 10.25
CA ILE A 149 3.83 -3.94 10.93
C ILE A 149 4.53 -2.59 11.13
N PHE A 150 5.75 -2.61 11.68
CA PHE A 150 6.51 -1.40 11.98
C PHE A 150 6.80 -0.57 10.72
N PHE A 151 7.36 -1.19 9.67
CA PHE A 151 7.69 -0.49 8.43
C PHE A 151 6.45 -0.07 7.63
N SER A 152 5.38 -0.86 7.64
CA SER A 152 4.13 -0.47 6.98
C SER A 152 3.50 0.75 7.65
N PHE A 153 3.43 0.75 8.99
CA PHE A 153 2.88 1.87 9.74
C PHE A 153 3.72 3.14 9.54
N THR A 154 5.03 3.05 9.75
CA THR A 154 5.93 4.21 9.64
C THR A 154 5.94 4.78 8.23
N SER A 155 6.03 3.94 7.19
CA SER A 155 6.00 4.41 5.80
C SER A 155 4.68 5.12 5.47
N ILE A 156 3.55 4.48 5.72
CA ILE A 156 2.24 5.02 5.33
C ILE A 156 1.91 6.28 6.13
N MET A 157 2.32 6.34 7.40
CA MET A 157 2.21 7.55 8.20
C MET A 157 3.10 8.67 7.65
N SER A 158 4.35 8.38 7.27
CA SER A 158 5.27 9.36 6.64
C SER A 158 4.70 9.91 5.34
N TRP A 159 4.16 9.06 4.46
CA TRP A 159 3.52 9.51 3.22
C TRP A 159 2.25 10.33 3.48
N SER A 160 1.46 9.97 4.49
CA SER A 160 0.29 10.75 4.92
C SER A 160 0.69 12.14 5.44
N LEU A 161 1.75 12.21 6.25
CA LEU A 161 2.31 13.45 6.78
C LEU A 161 2.92 14.31 5.66
N LEU A 162 3.58 13.70 4.68
CA LEU A 162 4.08 14.40 3.49
C LEU A 162 2.93 15.05 2.73
N GLY A 163 1.83 14.33 2.50
CA GLY A 163 0.62 14.89 1.92
C GLY A 163 0.08 16.08 2.71
N LYS A 164 -0.04 15.93 4.04
CA LYS A 164 -0.49 17.01 4.93
C LYS A 164 0.46 18.21 4.94
N PHE A 165 1.76 18.00 4.83
CA PHE A 165 2.75 19.06 4.72
C PHE A 165 2.60 19.81 3.41
N LEU A 166 2.46 19.10 2.29
CA LEU A 166 2.26 19.70 0.96
C LEU A 166 0.96 20.52 0.88
N GLN A 167 -0.06 20.17 1.67
CA GLN A 167 -1.30 20.96 1.78
C GLN A 167 -1.05 22.41 2.18
N ARG A 168 0.02 22.72 2.92
CA ARG A 168 0.36 24.11 3.32
C ARG A 168 0.64 25.02 2.12
N PHE A 169 1.03 24.46 0.99
CA PHE A 169 1.30 25.19 -0.25
C PHE A 169 0.07 25.28 -1.17
N ALA A 170 -1.06 24.69 -0.77
CA ALA A 170 -2.29 24.61 -1.56
C ALA A 170 -3.14 25.89 -1.57
N ASN A 171 -2.59 27.03 -1.14
CA ASN A 171 -3.22 28.35 -1.25
C ASN A 171 -3.42 28.79 -2.72
N ASN A 172 -2.75 28.12 -3.66
CA ASN A 172 -2.88 28.34 -5.09
C ASN A 172 -3.66 27.17 -5.73
N GLU A 173 -4.78 27.47 -6.39
CA GLU A 173 -5.58 26.48 -7.11
C GLU A 173 -4.77 25.72 -8.17
N ILE A 174 -3.81 26.39 -8.81
CA ILE A 174 -2.90 25.76 -9.78
C ILE A 174 -2.04 24.68 -9.11
N PHE A 175 -1.55 24.92 -7.89
CA PHE A 175 -0.74 23.94 -7.17
C PHE A 175 -1.57 22.71 -6.79
N LEU A 176 -2.79 22.94 -6.29
CA LEU A 176 -3.70 21.86 -5.92
C LEU A 176 -4.06 20.98 -7.12
N THR A 177 -4.38 21.61 -8.25
CA THR A 177 -4.67 20.91 -9.51
C THR A 177 -3.45 20.14 -10.02
N LYS A 178 -2.24 20.73 -10.00
CA LYS A 178 -1.00 20.04 -10.37
C LYS A 178 -0.70 18.85 -9.46
N TYR A 179 -0.88 18.98 -8.15
CA TYR A 179 -0.67 17.88 -7.19
C TYR A 179 -1.62 16.72 -7.47
N ASN A 180 -2.90 16.99 -7.66
CA ASN A 180 -3.90 15.97 -7.97
C ASN A 180 -3.61 15.26 -9.31
N TYR A 181 -3.30 16.01 -10.38
CA TYR A 181 -2.92 15.40 -11.66
C TYR A 181 -1.64 14.58 -11.55
N THR A 182 -0.64 15.04 -10.78
CA THR A 182 0.59 14.27 -10.56
C THR A 182 0.30 12.95 -9.85
N MET A 183 -0.50 12.97 -8.78
CA MET A 183 -0.89 11.75 -8.05
C MET A 183 -1.71 10.79 -8.92
N SER A 184 -2.66 11.32 -9.70
CA SER A 184 -3.44 10.54 -10.65
C SER A 184 -2.54 9.86 -11.69
N PHE A 185 -1.63 10.63 -12.31
CA PHE A 185 -0.67 10.13 -13.28
C PHE A 185 0.23 9.03 -12.70
N LEU A 186 0.76 9.22 -11.50
CA LEU A 186 1.58 8.21 -10.83
C LEU A 186 0.81 6.92 -10.52
N LEU A 187 -0.49 7.01 -10.20
CA LEU A 187 -1.33 5.81 -10.02
C LEU A 187 -1.54 5.07 -11.34
N ILE A 188 -1.75 5.79 -12.45
CA ILE A 188 -1.86 5.17 -13.78
C ILE A 188 -0.54 4.49 -14.18
N ILE A 189 0.61 5.12 -13.93
CA ILE A 189 1.92 4.48 -14.13
C ILE A 189 2.02 3.20 -13.30
N CYS A 190 1.60 3.23 -12.03
CA CYS A 190 1.60 2.03 -11.19
C CYS A 190 0.76 0.91 -11.82
N VAL A 191 -0.43 1.23 -12.37
CA VAL A 191 -1.28 0.24 -13.05
C VAL A 191 -0.59 -0.33 -14.30
N ILE A 192 0.00 0.52 -15.14
CA ILE A 192 0.74 0.08 -16.35
C ILE A 192 1.87 -0.87 -15.96
N MET A 193 2.61 -0.54 -14.90
CA MET A 193 3.71 -1.34 -14.38
C MET A 193 3.29 -2.70 -13.82
N PHE A 194 2.00 -2.98 -13.67
CA PHE A 194 1.54 -4.33 -13.31
C PHE A 194 1.48 -5.29 -14.50
N TYR A 195 1.57 -4.78 -15.73
CA TYR A 195 1.43 -5.54 -16.98
C TYR A 195 2.70 -5.57 -17.83
N VAL A 196 3.77 -4.90 -17.39
CA VAL A 196 5.11 -4.89 -17.99
C VAL A 196 6.02 -5.71 -17.10
#